data_AF-A0A167PL01-F1
#
_entry.id   AF-A0A167PL01-F1
#
_cell.length_a   1.000
_cell.length_b   1.000
_cell.length_c   1.000
_cell.angle_alpha   90.00
_cell.angle_beta   90.00
_cell.angle_gamma   90.00
#
_symmetry.space_group_name_H-M   'P 1'
#
loop_
_entity.id
_entity.type
_entity.pdbx_description
1 polymer ?
#
loop_
_entity_poly.entity_id
_entity_poly.type
_entity_poly.pdbx_seq_one_letter_code
_entity_poly.pdbx_strand_id
1 'polypeptide(L)'
;MNLTNSYEYDFSIGTDYMSTLGIGIYGLPLSYDDANSSKERREADRRFNNKSDLLESIERENEQKENNPAVGLKQFEDAMDYIRPFIKDNQDIPKGSFCTIPESVVCLDTPENATAFRSPYPIPYKMQDVVDEQVKEWLDN
;
A
#
# COMPACT_ATOMS: atom_id res chain seq x y z
N MET A 1 28.97 -44.19 -2.42
CA MET A 1 28.99 -42.72 -2.36
C MET A 1 28.06 -42.29 -1.25
N ASN A 2 28.57 -41.49 -0.32
CA ASN A 2 27.85 -40.95 0.82
C ASN A 2 27.28 -39.59 0.39
N LEU A 3 25.96 -39.42 0.39
CA LEU A 3 25.30 -38.16 0.01
C LEU A 3 24.69 -37.54 1.27
N THR A 4 25.46 -36.64 1.89
CA THR A 4 25.04 -35.80 2.99
C THR A 4 24.21 -34.61 2.50
N ASN A 5 23.02 -34.43 3.08
CA ASN A 5 22.27 -33.20 3.35
C ASN A 5 22.15 -32.10 2.28
N SER A 6 20.94 -31.88 1.77
CA SER A 6 20.13 -30.64 1.93
C SER A 6 18.97 -30.65 0.93
N TYR A 7 17.91 -31.40 1.23
CA TYR A 7 16.64 -31.22 0.52
C TYR A 7 15.79 -30.27 1.35
N GLU A 8 16.12 -28.98 1.31
CA GLU A 8 15.16 -27.93 1.62
C GLU A 8 14.16 -27.93 0.46
N TYR A 9 13.05 -28.63 0.64
CA TYR A 9 12.00 -28.66 -0.36
C TYR A 9 11.23 -27.34 -0.28
N ASP A 10 11.52 -26.42 -1.20
CA ASP A 10 10.64 -25.29 -1.45
C ASP A 10 9.32 -25.81 -2.03
N PHE A 11 8.32 -25.94 -1.15
CA PHE A 11 6.96 -26.30 -1.57
C PHE A 11 6.27 -25.04 -2.10
N SER A 12 6.23 -24.91 -3.43
CA SER A 12 5.39 -23.90 -4.06
C SER A 12 3.95 -24.42 -4.16
N ILE A 13 3.07 -23.82 -3.37
CA ILE A 13 1.64 -24.08 -3.44
C ILE A 13 0.97 -22.96 -4.23
N GLY A 14 0.14 -23.34 -5.20
CA GLY A 14 -0.73 -22.39 -5.88
C GLY A 14 -1.84 -21.87 -4.97
N THR A 15 -2.55 -20.85 -5.44
CA THR A 15 -3.71 -20.26 -4.75
C THR A 15 -4.93 -21.19 -4.72
N ASP A 16 -4.93 -22.23 -5.55
CA ASP A 16 -5.97 -23.26 -5.68
C ASP A 16 -6.18 -24.08 -4.41
N TYR A 17 -5.11 -24.33 -3.63
CA TYR A 17 -5.21 -25.08 -2.37
C TYR A 17 -5.33 -24.20 -1.11
N MET A 18 -5.20 -22.89 -1.24
CA MET A 18 -5.17 -21.99 -0.08
C MET A 18 -6.44 -22.08 0.78
N SER A 19 -7.62 -22.03 0.16
CA SER A 19 -8.91 -22.13 0.88
C SER A 19 -9.09 -23.48 1.59
N THR A 20 -8.67 -24.57 0.94
CA THR A 20 -8.72 -25.93 1.49
C THR A 20 -7.80 -26.07 2.71
N LEU A 21 -6.67 -25.37 2.71
CA LEU A 21 -5.71 -25.34 3.81
C LEU A 21 -6.01 -24.26 4.86
N GLY A 22 -7.10 -23.51 4.71
CA GLY A 22 -7.46 -22.41 5.62
C GLY A 22 -6.53 -21.20 5.54
N ILE A 23 -5.80 -21.04 4.45
CA ILE A 23 -4.93 -19.89 4.18
C ILE A 23 -5.76 -18.83 3.44
N GLY A 24 -5.87 -17.64 4.01
CA GLY A 24 -6.53 -16.48 3.39
C GLY A 24 -5.53 -15.35 3.17
N ILE A 25 -5.66 -14.64 2.05
CA ILE A 25 -4.89 -13.42 1.76
C ILE A 25 -5.77 -12.22 2.13
N TYR A 26 -5.36 -11.42 3.11
CA TYR A 26 -6.10 -10.28 3.63
C TYR A 26 -5.20 -9.06 3.80
N GLY A 27 -5.78 -7.86 3.79
CA GLY A 27 -5.06 -6.61 4.04
C GLY A 27 -4.14 -6.12 2.91
N LEU A 28 -4.21 -6.74 1.72
CA LEU A 28 -3.53 -6.22 0.54
C LEU A 28 -4.38 -5.13 -0.13
N PRO A 29 -3.78 -4.01 -0.56
CA PRO A 29 -4.49 -3.00 -1.35
C PRO A 29 -4.90 -3.60 -2.71
N LEU A 30 -6.22 -3.74 -2.91
CA LEU A 30 -6.81 -4.30 -4.14
C LEU A 30 -6.94 -3.25 -5.25
N SER A 31 -6.98 -1.98 -4.86
CA SER A 31 -6.99 -0.84 -5.77
C SER A 31 -6.15 0.29 -5.17
N TYR A 32 -5.60 1.11 -6.06
CA TYR A 32 -5.04 2.41 -5.70
C TYR A 32 -6.07 3.46 -6.11
N ASP A 33 -6.19 4.52 -5.32
CA ASP A 33 -7.01 5.70 -5.64
C ASP A 33 -6.39 6.49 -6.80
N ASP A 34 -6.37 5.90 -7.99
CA ASP A 34 -5.98 6.57 -9.22
C ASP A 34 -7.22 7.33 -9.74
N ALA A 35 -7.38 8.56 -9.29
CA ALA A 35 -8.44 9.49 -9.69
C ALA A 35 -8.47 9.80 -11.21
N ASN A 36 -7.54 9.25 -12.00
CA ASN A 36 -7.35 9.54 -13.43
C ASN A 36 -7.30 8.27 -14.32
N SER A 37 -8.20 7.30 -14.13
CA SER A 37 -8.36 6.23 -15.13
C SER A 37 -9.08 6.76 -16.38
N SER A 38 -8.31 7.18 -17.39
CA SER A 38 -8.82 7.51 -18.72
C SER A 38 -9.61 6.33 -19.30
N LYS A 39 -10.58 6.59 -20.18
CA LYS A 39 -11.36 5.54 -20.88
C LYS A 39 -10.45 4.51 -21.58
N GLU A 40 -9.31 4.96 -22.10
CA GLU A 40 -8.32 4.12 -22.77
C GLU A 40 -7.58 3.18 -21.80
N ARG A 41 -7.27 3.62 -20.57
CA ARG A 41 -6.73 2.72 -19.53
C ARG A 41 -7.76 1.72 -19.07
N ARG A 42 -9.03 2.10 -18.91
CA ARG A 42 -10.12 1.14 -18.61
C ARG A 42 -10.32 0.11 -19.71
N GLU A 43 -10.09 0.49 -20.97
CA GLU A 43 -10.15 -0.45 -22.12
C GLU A 43 -8.90 -1.32 -22.24
N ALA A 44 -7.71 -0.80 -21.91
CA ALA A 44 -6.49 -1.59 -21.78
C ALA A 44 -6.59 -2.58 -20.61
N ASP A 45 -7.08 -2.15 -19.46
CA ASP A 45 -7.43 -3.00 -18.32
C ASP A 45 -8.49 -4.02 -18.70
N ARG A 46 -9.44 -3.74 -19.60
CA ARG A 46 -10.38 -4.77 -20.07
C ARG A 46 -9.75 -5.77 -21.05
N ARG A 47 -8.84 -5.33 -21.91
CA ARG A 47 -8.21 -6.17 -22.96
C ARG A 47 -7.03 -6.99 -22.45
N PHE A 48 -6.34 -6.49 -21.45
CA PHE A 48 -5.15 -7.09 -20.85
C PHE A 48 -5.31 -7.40 -19.37
N ASN A 49 -6.49 -7.19 -18.77
CA ASN A 49 -6.75 -7.81 -17.48
C ASN A 49 -6.67 -9.32 -17.67
N ASN A 50 -5.73 -9.91 -16.95
CA ASN A 50 -5.92 -11.24 -16.42
C ASN A 50 -7.05 -11.15 -15.39
N LYS A 51 -8.29 -10.90 -15.84
CA LYS A 51 -9.50 -11.07 -15.03
C LYS A 51 -9.64 -12.58 -14.87
N SER A 52 -8.81 -13.07 -13.96
CA SER A 52 -8.84 -14.45 -13.54
C SER A 52 -10.18 -14.65 -12.90
N ASP A 53 -10.92 -15.67 -13.33
CA ASP A 53 -12.17 -16.08 -12.66
C ASP A 53 -11.93 -16.30 -11.14
N LEU A 54 -10.68 -16.61 -10.77
CA LEU A 54 -10.21 -16.68 -9.39
C LEU A 54 -10.13 -15.30 -8.70
N LEU A 55 -9.63 -14.27 -9.38
CA LEU A 55 -9.61 -12.91 -8.80
C LEU A 55 -11.03 -12.38 -8.62
N GLU A 56 -11.92 -12.60 -9.60
CA GLU A 56 -13.33 -12.21 -9.46
C GLU A 56 -14.09 -13.06 -8.43
N SER A 57 -13.68 -14.31 -8.18
CA SER A 57 -14.26 -15.12 -7.10
C SER A 57 -13.75 -14.69 -5.73
N ILE A 58 -12.45 -14.36 -5.61
CA ILE A 58 -11.86 -13.79 -4.39
C ILE A 58 -12.47 -12.42 -4.08
N GLU A 59 -12.67 -11.56 -5.07
CA GLU A 59 -13.35 -10.27 -4.91
C GLU A 59 -14.77 -10.46 -4.36
N ARG A 60 -15.57 -11.33 -4.97
CA ARG A 60 -16.93 -11.62 -4.48
C ARG A 60 -16.95 -12.25 -3.09
N GLU A 61 -15.99 -13.12 -2.79
CA GLU A 61 -15.85 -13.72 -1.46
C GLU A 61 -15.44 -12.67 -0.42
N ASN A 62 -14.53 -11.76 -0.78
CA ASN A 62 -14.09 -10.66 0.07
C ASN A 62 -15.22 -9.64 0.27
N GLU A 63 -15.98 -9.25 -0.75
CA GLU A 63 -17.15 -8.38 -0.61
C GLU A 63 -18.18 -8.95 0.39
N GLN A 64 -18.35 -10.28 0.41
CA GLN A 64 -19.20 -10.96 1.39
C GLN A 64 -18.61 -11.00 2.80
N LYS A 65 -17.27 -10.86 2.94
CA LYS A 65 -16.52 -10.94 4.19
C LYS A 65 -16.01 -9.59 4.71
N GLU A 66 -16.01 -8.53 3.90
CA GLU A 66 -15.56 -7.18 4.27
C GLU A 66 -16.39 -6.61 5.43
N ASN A 67 -17.60 -7.13 5.63
CA ASN A 67 -18.48 -6.81 6.75
C ASN A 67 -18.65 -7.99 7.74
N ASN A 68 -17.75 -8.98 7.72
CA ASN A 68 -17.76 -10.10 8.63
C ASN A 68 -16.57 -10.00 9.59
N PRO A 69 -16.67 -9.18 10.65
CA PRO A 69 -15.62 -9.12 11.65
C PRO A 69 -15.32 -10.52 12.18
N ALA A 70 -14.04 -10.80 12.46
CA ALA A 70 -13.61 -12.08 13.06
C ALA A 70 -14.27 -12.35 14.43
N VAL A 71 -14.90 -11.32 14.99
CA VAL A 71 -15.64 -11.26 16.24
C VAL A 71 -17.09 -10.86 15.96
N GLY A 72 -18.02 -11.16 16.87
CA GLY A 72 -19.43 -10.83 16.65
C GLY A 72 -19.67 -9.33 16.47
N LEU A 73 -20.78 -8.95 15.83
CA LEU A 73 -21.13 -7.54 15.52
C LEU A 73 -20.91 -6.59 16.71
N LYS A 74 -21.38 -6.99 17.90
CA LYS A 74 -21.23 -6.20 19.12
C LYS A 74 -19.76 -5.99 19.53
N GLN A 75 -18.94 -7.03 19.44
CA GLN A 75 -17.52 -6.93 19.78
C GLN A 75 -16.76 -6.05 18.77
N PHE A 76 -17.19 -6.06 17.50
CA PHE A 76 -16.67 -5.15 16.50
C PHE A 76 -17.06 -3.70 16.77
N GLU A 77 -18.33 -3.44 17.09
CA GLU A 77 -18.79 -2.10 17.50
C GLU A 77 -18.03 -1.60 18.73
N ASP A 78 -17.89 -2.43 19.76
CA ASP A 78 -17.13 -2.09 20.97
C ASP A 78 -15.66 -1.77 20.65
N ALA A 79 -15.02 -2.55 19.76
CA ALA A 79 -13.64 -2.31 19.33
C ALA A 79 -13.50 -1.02 18.50
N MET A 80 -14.43 -0.78 17.57
CA MET A 80 -14.44 0.43 16.76
C MET A 80 -14.71 1.67 17.61
N ASP A 81 -15.61 1.59 18.60
CA ASP A 81 -15.88 2.66 19.55
C ASP A 81 -14.65 2.99 20.39
N TYR A 82 -13.89 1.98 20.81
CA TYR A 82 -12.61 2.16 21.50
C TYR A 82 -11.55 2.82 20.60
N ILE A 83 -11.45 2.42 19.32
CA ILE A 83 -10.40 2.90 18.40
C ILE A 83 -10.72 4.27 17.79
N ARG A 84 -12.01 4.63 17.63
CA ARG A 84 -12.47 5.87 16.98
C ARG A 84 -11.80 7.16 17.51
N PRO A 85 -11.62 7.39 18.83
CA PRO A 85 -10.91 8.58 19.29
C PRO A 85 -9.46 8.63 18.80
N PHE A 86 -8.74 7.50 18.78
CA PHE A 86 -7.36 7.45 18.30
C PHE A 86 -7.26 7.68 16.78
N ILE A 87 -8.22 7.19 16.00
CA ILE A 87 -8.30 7.51 14.56
C ILE A 87 -8.48 9.01 14.38
N LYS A 88 -9.34 9.64 15.18
CA LYS A 88 -9.56 11.08 15.13
C LYS A 88 -8.29 11.84 15.50
N ASP A 89 -7.64 11.50 16.61
CA ASP A 89 -6.40 12.14 17.03
C ASP A 89 -5.31 12.00 15.95
N ASN A 90 -5.21 10.85 15.28
CA ASN A 90 -4.30 10.64 14.16
C ASN A 90 -4.63 11.48 12.91
N GLN A 91 -5.93 11.70 12.63
CA GLN A 91 -6.38 12.55 11.52
C GLN A 91 -6.15 14.04 11.79
N ASP A 92 -6.15 14.44 13.06
CA ASP A 92 -5.92 15.82 13.49
C ASP A 92 -4.41 16.18 13.51
N ILE A 93 -3.51 15.21 13.27
CA ILE A 93 -2.06 15.47 13.13
C ILE A 93 -1.82 16.32 11.88
N PRO A 94 -1.17 17.50 11.99
CA PRO A 94 -0.85 18.32 10.84
C PRO A 94 -0.01 17.54 9.82
N LYS A 95 -0.40 17.57 8.55
CA LYS A 95 0.27 16.81 7.47
C LYS A 95 1.76 17.12 7.33
N GLY A 96 2.18 18.35 7.67
CA GLY A 96 3.59 18.78 7.67
C GLY A 96 4.34 18.53 8.99
N SER A 97 3.72 17.93 10.00
CA SER A 97 4.39 17.65 11.27
C SER A 97 5.35 16.46 11.17
N PHE A 98 6.48 16.54 11.87
CA PHE A 98 7.45 15.45 11.93
C PHE A 98 6.91 14.28 12.76
N CYS A 99 7.22 13.06 12.33
CA CYS A 99 6.93 11.88 13.12
C CYS A 99 7.70 11.95 14.46
N THR A 100 7.00 11.71 15.57
CA THR A 100 7.58 11.79 16.93
C THR A 100 8.36 10.53 17.33
N ILE A 101 8.29 9.48 16.50
CA ILE A 101 8.97 8.22 16.74
C ILE A 101 10.46 8.41 16.43
N PRO A 102 11.40 8.15 17.36
CA PRO A 102 12.81 8.42 17.14
C PRO A 102 13.41 7.62 15.98
N GLU A 103 12.86 6.43 15.69
CA GLU A 103 13.22 5.59 14.54
C GLU A 103 12.87 6.21 13.19
N SER A 104 12.02 7.26 13.15
CA SER A 104 11.73 8.00 11.92
C SER A 104 12.86 8.95 11.51
N VAL A 105 13.84 9.19 12.40
CA VAL A 105 14.98 10.06 12.12
C VAL A 105 16.02 9.28 11.31
N VAL A 106 16.17 9.64 10.04
CA VAL A 106 17.21 9.09 9.17
C VAL A 106 18.49 9.92 9.30
N CYS A 107 19.53 9.32 9.87
CA CYS A 107 20.86 9.92 9.94
C CYS A 107 21.70 9.47 8.73
N LEU A 108 22.24 10.43 7.98
CA LEU A 108 23.19 10.17 6.91
C LEU A 108 24.62 10.46 7.42
N ASP A 109 25.54 9.50 7.28
CA ASP A 109 26.95 9.64 7.66
C ASP A 109 27.70 10.59 6.71
N THR A 110 27.42 11.88 6.85
CA THR A 110 28.00 12.94 6.02
C THR A 110 29.26 13.47 6.71
N PRO A 111 30.42 13.50 6.02
CA PRO A 111 31.64 14.09 6.59
C PRO A 111 31.42 15.56 6.96
N GLU A 112 32.07 16.01 8.04
CA GLU A 112 31.99 17.42 8.45
C GLU A 112 32.37 18.36 7.31
N ASN A 113 31.56 19.41 7.12
CA ASN A 113 31.74 20.42 6.05
C ASN A 113 31.66 19.90 4.61
N ALA A 114 31.14 18.69 4.37
CA ALA A 114 30.88 18.21 3.02
C ALA A 114 29.65 18.92 2.42
N THR A 115 29.79 19.54 1.25
CA THR A 115 28.68 20.15 0.50
C THR A 115 28.76 19.74 -0.96
N ALA A 116 27.63 19.43 -1.58
CA ALA A 116 27.52 19.11 -2.99
C ALA A 116 26.59 20.11 -3.69
N PHE A 117 27.11 20.84 -4.67
CA PHE A 117 26.32 21.69 -5.55
C PHE A 117 26.17 20.99 -6.89
N ARG A 118 24.94 20.62 -7.23
CA ARG A 118 24.60 20.04 -8.53
C ARG A 118 23.51 20.87 -9.17
N SER A 119 23.70 21.23 -10.43
CA SER A 119 22.62 21.81 -11.21
C SER A 119 21.50 20.77 -11.33
N PRO A 120 20.23 21.14 -11.07
CA PRO A 120 19.12 20.26 -11.38
C PRO A 120 19.09 20.00 -12.90
N TYR A 121 18.63 18.81 -13.29
CA TYR A 121 18.36 18.52 -14.70
C TYR A 121 17.16 19.37 -15.18
N PRO A 122 17.15 19.79 -16.46
CA PRO A 122 16.02 20.52 -17.01
C PRO A 122 14.72 19.72 -16.90
N ILE A 123 13.69 20.33 -16.31
CA ILE A 123 12.35 19.75 -16.23
C ILE A 123 11.65 19.97 -17.58
N PRO A 124 11.03 18.93 -18.19
CA PRO A 124 10.27 19.08 -19.43
C PRO A 124 9.17 20.14 -19.29
N TYR A 125 8.98 21.00 -20.30
CA TYR A 125 8.00 22.10 -20.24
C TYR A 125 6.59 21.66 -19.81
N LYS A 126 6.10 20.52 -20.30
CA LYS A 126 4.77 20.00 -19.93
C LYS A 126 4.64 19.57 -18.46
N MET A 127 5.76 19.33 -17.79
CA MET A 127 5.79 18.88 -16.39
C MET A 127 6.05 20.04 -15.41
N GLN A 128 6.45 21.21 -15.90
CA GLN A 128 6.76 22.35 -15.03
C GLN A 128 5.52 22.77 -14.22
N ASP A 129 4.38 22.94 -14.88
CA ASP A 129 3.12 23.31 -14.20
C ASP A 129 2.72 22.30 -13.11
N VAL A 130 2.90 21.00 -13.37
CA VAL A 130 2.59 19.92 -12.42
C VAL A 130 3.51 19.97 -11.21
N VAL A 131 4.81 20.18 -11.43
CA VAL A 131 5.80 20.31 -10.36
C VAL A 131 5.52 21.56 -9.54
N ASP A 132 5.23 22.69 -10.19
CA ASP A 132 4.94 23.95 -9.51
C ASP A 132 3.67 23.88 -8.66
N GLU A 133 2.61 23.24 -9.16
CA GLU A 133 1.38 22.99 -8.40
C GLU A 133 1.66 22.15 -7.15
N GLN A 134 2.42 21.07 -7.29
CA GLN A 134 2.77 20.20 -6.17
C GLN A 134 3.64 20.89 -5.13
N VAL A 135 4.64 21.66 -5.56
CA VAL A 135 5.50 22.44 -4.66
C VAL A 135 4.67 23.47 -3.89
N LYS A 136 3.72 24.12 -4.56
CA LYS A 136 2.83 25.07 -3.91
C LYS A 136 1.95 24.39 -2.86
N GLU A 137 1.38 23.24 -3.18
CA GLU A 137 0.62 22.44 -2.21
C GLU A 137 1.43 22.10 -0.95
N TRP A 138 2.71 21.74 -1.11
CA TRP A 138 3.58 21.45 0.03
C TRP A 138 3.96 22.68 0.86
N LEU A 139 3.99 23.87 0.26
CA LEU A 139 4.31 25.12 0.96
C LEU A 139 3.09 25.71 1.68
N ASP A 140 1.88 25.45 1.18
CA ASP A 140 0.63 25.96 1.74
C ASP A 140 0.07 25.07 2.88
N ASN A 141 0.63 23.87 3.10
CA ASN A 141 0.26 22.90 4.15
C ASN A 141 1.36 22.70 5.21
#